data_AF-A0A453DC06-F1
#
_entry.id   AF-A0A453DC06-F1
#
_cell.length_a   1.000
_cell.length_b   1.000
_cell.length_c   1.000
_cell.angle_alpha   90.00
_cell.angle_beta   90.00
_cell.angle_gamma   90.00
#
_symmetry.space_group_name_H-M   'P 1'
#
loop_
_entity.id
_entity.type
_entity.pdbx_description
1 polymer ?
#
loop_
_entity_poly.entity_id
_entity_poly.type
_entity_poly.pdbx_seq_one_letter_code
_entity_poly.pdbx_strand_id
1 'polypeptide(L)'
;LWTTMNNFTTGATGTSAVLLDSGNLVIRSPSGTDIWQSFHYPTDTILPGMQLPLSTDDDLYTRLVAWRGPDDPATSNYSMGGDSSSDLQVVIWNGTRPYWRRAAWDGALVTALYQSSTGFIMTQTTVDIGGKFYLTFTVSNGSPSTRMILHYTGMFQFLAWNSTSSSWEVFIERPNPICDRYAYCGPFGYCDATETVPKCNCLSGYEPDGANFSRGCRRKEEPTCSGGDTFSTLRGMKTPDKFVYVRNRSFDQCEAECRNNCSCTAYAFSNMKNGSTSSDQSRCLIWLGELVDTGKFRDGSGENLYLRLASSAVDRESNVLKIALPVIASILILACISLVWICKSRGKRRIKETKNKYTGQLSKKSKSNELENETIELPYICFEDVVTATDNFSDYNMLGKGGFGKVYKGRLEGGNEVAVKRLSKSSGQGADEFRNEVVLIAKLQHRNLVRLLGYCTHEDEKLLLYEYLPNKSLDTFLFEMVCLIGRPGSR
;
A
#
# COMPACT_ATOMS: atom_id res chain seq x y z
N LEU A 1 -41.72 -5.41 -26.98
CA LEU A 1 -42.76 -5.86 -26.03
C LEU A 1 -42.22 -7.08 -25.28
N TRP A 2 -42.37 -7.12 -23.95
CA TRP A 2 -41.83 -8.16 -23.08
C TRP A 2 -42.83 -8.47 -21.94
N THR A 3 -42.78 -9.67 -21.36
CA THR A 3 -43.60 -10.09 -20.22
C THR A 3 -42.81 -10.98 -19.26
N THR A 4 -43.12 -10.92 -17.98
CA THR A 4 -42.58 -11.83 -16.95
C THR A 4 -43.22 -13.21 -17.12
N MET A 5 -42.42 -14.26 -17.33
CA MET A 5 -42.94 -15.64 -17.32
C MET A 5 -42.94 -16.19 -15.90
N ASN A 6 -44.12 -16.34 -15.31
CA ASN A 6 -44.31 -17.00 -14.01
C ASN A 6 -45.28 -18.18 -14.17
N ASN A 7 -45.01 -19.29 -13.48
CA ASN A 7 -45.84 -20.51 -13.51
C ASN A 7 -47.18 -20.39 -12.76
N PHE A 8 -47.61 -19.19 -12.39
CA PHE A 8 -48.90 -18.99 -11.71
C PHE A 8 -50.00 -18.82 -12.74
N THR A 9 -51.06 -19.63 -12.60
CA THR A 9 -52.24 -19.64 -13.47
C THR A 9 -52.84 -18.24 -13.61
N THR A 10 -52.99 -17.81 -14.86
CA THR A 10 -53.79 -16.64 -15.27
C THR A 10 -55.15 -16.66 -14.58
N GLY A 11 -55.41 -15.73 -13.67
CA GLY A 11 -56.74 -15.59 -13.06
C GLY A 11 -56.80 -15.18 -11.58
N ALA A 12 -55.68 -15.03 -10.87
CA ALA A 12 -55.72 -14.49 -9.52
C ALA A 12 -56.03 -12.98 -9.54
N THR A 13 -57.30 -12.62 -9.35
CA THR A 13 -57.71 -11.24 -9.09
C THR A 13 -56.95 -10.70 -7.89
N GLY A 14 -56.28 -9.55 -8.03
CA GLY A 14 -55.59 -8.86 -6.92
C GLY A 14 -54.05 -8.90 -6.96
N THR A 15 -53.43 -9.43 -8.01
CA THR A 15 -51.97 -9.25 -8.22
C THR A 15 -51.67 -7.80 -8.56
N SER A 16 -50.62 -7.23 -7.96
CA SER A 16 -50.20 -5.85 -8.19
C SER A 16 -48.73 -5.73 -8.54
N ALA A 17 -48.39 -4.71 -9.32
CA ALA A 17 -47.02 -4.28 -9.54
C ALA A 17 -46.69 -3.14 -8.56
N VAL A 18 -45.63 -3.30 -7.78
CA VAL A 18 -45.24 -2.36 -6.72
C VAL A 18 -43.79 -1.97 -6.92
N LEU A 19 -43.52 -0.67 -7.03
CA LEU A 19 -42.16 -0.14 -6.99
C LEU A 19 -41.81 0.20 -5.54
N LEU A 20 -40.83 -0.50 -4.98
CA LEU A 20 -40.35 -0.27 -3.62
C LEU A 20 -39.39 0.91 -3.57
N ASP A 21 -39.21 1.51 -2.38
CA ASP A 21 -38.27 2.62 -2.15
C ASP A 21 -36.81 2.27 -2.46
N SER A 22 -36.47 0.97 -2.47
CA SER A 22 -35.16 0.48 -2.91
C SER A 22 -34.94 0.58 -4.43
N GLY A 23 -35.99 0.86 -5.20
CA GLY A 23 -36.00 0.79 -6.66
C GLY A 23 -36.36 -0.60 -7.21
N ASN A 24 -36.59 -1.60 -6.35
CA ASN A 24 -37.01 -2.93 -6.79
C ASN A 24 -38.49 -2.90 -7.20
N LEU A 25 -38.76 -3.10 -8.50
CA LEU A 25 -40.10 -3.38 -9.01
C LEU A 25 -40.44 -4.84 -8.75
N VAL A 26 -41.50 -5.09 -7.98
CA VAL A 26 -41.98 -6.43 -7.65
C VAL A 26 -43.38 -6.67 -8.17
N ILE A 27 -43.66 -7.91 -8.59
CA ILE A 27 -45.02 -8.39 -8.81
C ILE A 27 -45.43 -9.16 -7.56
N ARG A 28 -46.48 -8.70 -6.88
CA ARG A 28 -46.94 -9.23 -5.60
C ARG A 28 -48.28 -9.94 -5.75
N SER A 29 -48.36 -11.15 -5.22
CA SER A 29 -49.60 -11.92 -5.16
C SER A 29 -50.59 -11.30 -4.18
N PRO A 30 -51.90 -11.65 -4.25
CA PRO A 30 -52.87 -11.23 -3.25
C PRO A 30 -52.53 -11.66 -1.81
N SER A 31 -51.74 -12.74 -1.64
CA SER A 31 -51.25 -13.20 -0.33
C SER A 31 -50.09 -12.36 0.23
N GLY A 32 -49.63 -11.35 -0.51
CA GLY A 32 -48.50 -10.51 -0.14
C GLY A 32 -47.14 -11.10 -0.51
N THR A 33 -47.09 -12.21 -1.24
CA THR A 33 -45.85 -12.88 -1.63
C THR A 33 -45.30 -12.27 -2.92
N ASP A 34 -44.01 -11.91 -2.92
CA ASP A 34 -43.34 -11.41 -4.12
C ASP A 34 -43.03 -12.59 -5.06
N ILE A 35 -43.67 -12.60 -6.22
CA ILE A 35 -43.56 -13.69 -7.20
C ILE A 35 -42.63 -13.34 -8.37
N TRP A 36 -42.27 -12.07 -8.55
CA TRP A 36 -41.24 -11.63 -9.49
C TRP A 36 -40.58 -10.37 -8.94
N GLN A 37 -39.27 -10.22 -9.17
CA GLN A 37 -38.50 -9.06 -8.71
C GLN A 37 -37.53 -8.60 -9.81
N SER A 38 -37.51 -7.30 -10.08
CA SER A 38 -36.58 -6.70 -11.04
C SER A 38 -35.11 -6.87 -10.63
N PHE A 39 -34.83 -6.94 -9.33
CA PHE A 39 -33.48 -7.15 -8.81
C PHE A 39 -32.88 -8.52 -9.16
N HIS A 40 -33.69 -9.48 -9.60
CA HIS A 40 -33.20 -10.76 -10.13
C HIS A 40 -32.73 -10.65 -11.60
N TYR A 41 -33.09 -9.55 -12.28
CA TYR A 41 -32.83 -9.31 -13.70
C TYR A 41 -32.12 -7.95 -13.92
N PRO A 42 -30.90 -7.75 -13.39
CA PRO A 42 -30.14 -6.53 -13.62
C PRO A 42 -29.92 -6.23 -15.10
N THR A 43 -29.86 -4.94 -15.44
CA THR A 43 -29.37 -4.46 -16.75
C THR A 43 -27.85 -4.23 -16.69
N ASP A 44 -27.41 -2.99 -16.63
CA ASP A 44 -26.03 -2.53 -16.52
C ASP A 44 -25.72 -1.95 -15.13
N THR A 45 -26.72 -1.82 -14.26
CA THR A 45 -26.65 -1.11 -12.99
C THR A 45 -27.00 -2.01 -11.79
N ILE A 46 -26.24 -1.88 -10.70
CA ILE A 46 -26.56 -2.42 -9.38
C ILE A 46 -26.78 -1.26 -8.39
N LEU A 47 -27.89 -1.32 -7.65
CA LEU A 47 -28.28 -0.34 -6.64
C LEU A 47 -27.86 -0.77 -5.22
N PRO A 48 -27.81 0.15 -4.25
CA PRO A 48 -27.55 -0.21 -2.85
C PRO A 48 -28.56 -1.25 -2.34
N GLY A 49 -28.07 -2.30 -1.68
CA GLY A 49 -28.86 -3.41 -1.15
C GLY A 49 -29.21 -4.50 -2.17
N MET A 50 -28.98 -4.28 -3.46
CA MET A 50 -29.13 -5.30 -4.49
C MET A 50 -28.01 -6.36 -4.35
N GLN A 51 -28.33 -7.60 -4.72
CA GLN A 51 -27.40 -8.73 -4.64
C GLN A 51 -26.85 -9.08 -6.02
N LEU A 52 -25.54 -9.25 -6.11
CA LEU A 52 -24.83 -9.73 -7.29
C LEU A 52 -24.31 -11.15 -6.97
N PRO A 53 -24.80 -12.21 -7.65
CA PRO A 53 -24.33 -13.56 -7.41
C PRO A 53 -22.84 -13.72 -7.79
N LEU A 54 -22.09 -14.44 -6.97
CA LEU A 54 -20.72 -14.88 -7.29
C LEU A 54 -20.66 -16.26 -7.94
N SER A 55 -21.77 -17.01 -7.92
CA SER A 55 -21.89 -18.29 -8.61
C SER A 55 -22.63 -18.13 -9.95
N THR A 56 -22.26 -18.94 -10.95
CA THR A 56 -22.97 -18.96 -12.25
C THR A 56 -24.14 -19.93 -12.30
N ASP A 57 -24.25 -20.84 -11.33
CA ASP A 57 -25.28 -21.87 -11.26
C ASP A 57 -26.51 -21.39 -10.48
N ASP A 58 -26.72 -20.07 -10.46
CA ASP A 58 -27.89 -19.46 -9.87
C ASP A 58 -28.91 -19.11 -10.95
N ASP A 59 -29.82 -20.05 -11.21
CA ASP A 59 -30.95 -19.88 -12.12
C ASP A 59 -31.82 -18.66 -11.78
N LEU A 60 -31.69 -18.11 -10.56
CA LEU A 60 -32.45 -16.96 -10.11
C LEU A 60 -31.91 -15.62 -10.63
N TYR A 61 -30.59 -15.49 -10.87
CA TYR A 61 -29.97 -14.18 -11.13
C TYR A 61 -29.24 -14.14 -12.46
N THR A 62 -29.51 -13.10 -13.26
CA THR A 62 -28.77 -12.85 -14.50
C THR A 62 -27.50 -12.04 -14.25
N ARG A 63 -26.50 -12.21 -15.13
CA ARG A 63 -25.30 -11.35 -15.14
C ARG A 63 -25.67 -9.91 -15.47
N LEU A 64 -24.84 -8.98 -15.00
CA LEU A 64 -24.87 -7.57 -15.40
C LEU A 64 -24.37 -7.47 -16.85
N VAL A 65 -25.06 -6.75 -17.72
CA VAL A 65 -24.70 -6.57 -19.14
C VAL A 65 -24.69 -5.10 -19.47
N ALA A 66 -23.57 -4.61 -20.02
CA ALA A 66 -23.44 -3.22 -20.39
C ALA A 66 -24.32 -2.89 -21.58
N TRP A 67 -24.79 -1.64 -21.65
CA TRP A 67 -25.40 -1.08 -22.84
C TRP A 67 -24.47 -1.14 -24.05
N ARG A 68 -25.04 -1.19 -25.25
CA ARG A 68 -24.28 -1.20 -26.50
C ARG A 68 -23.60 0.13 -26.78
N GLY A 69 -24.21 1.22 -26.34
CA GLY A 69 -23.67 2.56 -26.48
C GLY A 69 -24.30 3.53 -25.48
N PRO A 70 -23.89 4.80 -25.50
CA PRO A 70 -24.40 5.82 -24.59
C PRO A 70 -25.91 6.02 -24.71
N ASP A 71 -26.47 5.86 -25.91
CA ASP A 71 -27.89 6.07 -26.21
C ASP A 71 -28.60 4.80 -26.72
N ASP A 72 -27.94 3.64 -26.67
CA ASP A 72 -28.51 2.33 -27.08
C ASP A 72 -28.51 1.35 -25.89
N PRO A 73 -29.63 1.17 -25.18
CA PRO A 73 -29.75 0.29 -24.03
C PRO A 73 -29.80 -1.20 -24.40
N ALA A 74 -29.70 -1.54 -25.68
CA ALA A 74 -29.59 -2.93 -26.09
C ALA A 74 -28.31 -3.57 -25.53
N THR A 75 -28.30 -4.89 -25.43
CA THR A 75 -27.18 -5.64 -24.88
C THR A 75 -25.91 -5.50 -25.73
N SER A 76 -24.78 -5.33 -25.05
CA SER A 76 -23.44 -5.34 -25.63
C SER A 76 -22.73 -6.69 -25.42
N ASN A 77 -21.46 -6.74 -25.82
CA ASN A 77 -20.58 -7.87 -25.54
C ASN A 77 -19.97 -7.83 -24.13
N TYR A 78 -20.08 -6.70 -23.41
CA TYR A 78 -19.53 -6.60 -22.06
C TYR A 78 -20.53 -7.12 -21.03
N SER A 79 -20.09 -8.07 -20.23
CA SER A 79 -20.88 -8.62 -19.12
C SER A 79 -20.02 -8.78 -17.88
N MET A 80 -20.66 -8.78 -16.70
CA MET A 80 -20.00 -8.89 -15.41
C MET A 80 -20.78 -9.80 -14.47
N GLY A 81 -20.06 -10.58 -13.67
CA GLY A 81 -20.64 -11.50 -12.70
C GLY A 81 -19.60 -12.41 -12.07
N GLY A 82 -20.09 -13.40 -11.32
CA GLY A 82 -19.29 -14.47 -10.75
C GLY A 82 -18.64 -15.37 -11.80
N ASP A 83 -17.43 -15.85 -11.50
CA ASP A 83 -16.72 -16.81 -12.35
C ASP A 83 -17.36 -18.20 -12.30
N SER A 84 -17.54 -18.84 -13.45
CA SER A 84 -18.11 -20.19 -13.53
C SER A 84 -17.22 -21.27 -12.94
N SER A 85 -15.90 -21.01 -12.83
CA SER A 85 -14.98 -21.99 -12.25
C SER A 85 -14.87 -21.91 -10.72
N SER A 86 -15.36 -20.82 -10.11
CA SER A 86 -15.36 -20.62 -8.66
C SER A 86 -16.27 -19.49 -8.20
N ASP A 87 -16.92 -19.67 -7.06
CA ASP A 87 -17.76 -18.64 -6.43
C ASP A 87 -16.94 -17.58 -5.66
N LEU A 88 -15.65 -17.43 -5.99
CA LEU A 88 -14.69 -16.62 -5.23
C LEU A 88 -14.21 -15.37 -5.97
N GLN A 89 -14.56 -15.19 -7.25
CA GLN A 89 -14.09 -14.03 -8.01
C GLN A 89 -15.17 -13.44 -8.91
N VAL A 90 -15.02 -12.13 -9.14
CA VAL A 90 -15.85 -11.38 -10.09
C VAL A 90 -15.04 -11.10 -11.33
N VAL A 91 -15.63 -11.34 -12.49
CA VAL A 91 -15.00 -11.17 -13.79
C VAL A 91 -15.88 -10.27 -14.66
N ILE A 92 -15.22 -9.47 -15.49
CA ILE A 92 -15.83 -8.76 -16.62
C ILE A 92 -15.35 -9.46 -17.88
N TRP A 93 -16.27 -9.84 -18.76
CA TRP A 93 -15.97 -10.44 -20.06
C TRP A 93 -16.24 -9.46 -21.19
N ASN A 94 -15.49 -9.61 -22.28
CA ASN A 94 -15.83 -9.10 -23.61
C ASN A 94 -16.12 -10.30 -24.51
N GLY A 95 -17.41 -10.54 -24.77
CA GLY A 95 -17.88 -11.79 -25.35
C GLY A 95 -17.56 -12.96 -24.42
N THR A 96 -16.74 -13.89 -24.89
CA THR A 96 -16.29 -15.06 -24.10
C THR A 96 -14.93 -14.86 -23.42
N ARG A 97 -14.23 -13.76 -23.69
CA ARG A 97 -12.87 -13.53 -23.20
C ARG A 97 -12.89 -12.69 -21.92
N PRO A 98 -12.18 -13.10 -20.85
CA PRO A 98 -12.00 -12.25 -19.68
C PRO A 98 -11.30 -10.93 -20.08
N TYR A 99 -11.88 -9.82 -19.64
CA TYR A 99 -11.39 -8.45 -19.89
C TYR A 99 -10.75 -7.86 -18.63
N TRP A 100 -11.37 -8.10 -17.47
CA TRP A 100 -10.88 -7.72 -16.16
C TRP A 100 -11.36 -8.72 -15.12
N ARG A 101 -10.65 -8.87 -14.02
CA ARG A 101 -11.16 -9.59 -12.85
C ARG A 101 -10.69 -8.97 -11.54
N ARG A 102 -11.51 -9.16 -10.51
CA ARG A 102 -11.09 -8.98 -9.11
C ARG A 102 -10.19 -10.15 -8.70
N ALA A 103 -9.30 -9.93 -7.73
CA ALA A 103 -8.60 -11.02 -7.07
C ALA A 103 -9.60 -11.99 -6.42
N ALA A 104 -9.17 -13.23 -6.16
CA ALA A 104 -9.99 -14.17 -5.39
C ALA A 104 -10.31 -13.55 -4.03
N TRP A 105 -11.56 -13.67 -3.61
CA TRP A 105 -12.05 -13.15 -2.35
C TRP A 105 -11.21 -13.68 -1.19
N ASP A 106 -10.69 -12.78 -0.38
CA ASP A 106 -9.75 -13.07 0.71
C ASP A 106 -10.42 -13.62 1.98
N GLY A 107 -11.76 -13.67 2.01
CA GLY A 107 -12.56 -14.08 3.15
C GLY A 107 -13.12 -12.93 3.98
N ALA A 108 -12.81 -11.67 3.65
CA ALA A 108 -13.38 -10.51 4.35
C ALA A 108 -14.86 -10.33 4.00
N LEU A 109 -15.75 -10.47 4.99
CA LEU A 109 -17.20 -10.32 4.76
C LEU A 109 -17.62 -8.90 4.50
N VAL A 110 -16.90 -7.94 5.06
CA VAL A 110 -17.28 -6.53 5.01
C VAL A 110 -16.03 -5.72 4.70
N THR A 111 -16.10 -4.94 3.63
CA THR A 111 -15.10 -3.95 3.25
C THR A 111 -15.76 -2.58 3.24
N ALA A 112 -15.33 -1.69 4.13
CA ALA A 112 -15.80 -0.32 4.16
C ALA A 112 -14.83 0.59 3.40
N LEU A 113 -15.38 1.46 2.56
CA LEU A 113 -14.68 2.49 1.82
C LEU A 113 -15.24 3.84 2.22
N TYR A 114 -14.38 4.70 2.77
CA TYR A 114 -14.71 6.10 3.00
C TYR A 114 -14.47 6.90 1.72
N GLN A 115 -15.51 7.54 1.21
CA GLN A 115 -15.38 8.44 0.07
C GLN A 115 -15.11 9.86 0.57
N SER A 116 -13.89 10.36 0.33
CA SER A 116 -13.41 11.61 0.92
C SER A 116 -14.04 12.87 0.32
N SER A 117 -14.43 12.87 -0.96
CA SER A 117 -15.00 14.04 -1.62
C SER A 117 -16.40 14.39 -1.14
N THR A 118 -17.22 13.36 -0.88
CA THR A 118 -18.63 13.50 -0.46
C THR A 118 -18.84 13.17 1.01
N GLY A 119 -17.85 12.57 1.68
CA GLY A 119 -17.85 12.29 3.11
C GLY A 119 -18.71 11.09 3.55
N PHE A 120 -19.17 10.24 2.63
CA PHE A 120 -19.97 9.07 2.97
C PHE A 120 -19.16 7.78 3.06
N ILE A 121 -19.71 6.78 3.74
CA ILE A 121 -19.14 5.44 3.82
C ILE A 121 -19.95 4.51 2.92
N MET A 122 -19.27 3.86 1.98
CA MET A 122 -19.81 2.71 1.25
C MET A 122 -19.30 1.43 1.90
N THR A 123 -20.20 0.49 2.14
CA THR A 123 -19.85 -0.81 2.71
C THR A 123 -20.17 -1.88 1.68
N GLN A 124 -19.17 -2.64 1.25
CA GLN A 124 -19.36 -3.83 0.45
C GLN A 124 -19.43 -5.04 1.37
N THR A 125 -20.43 -5.89 1.18
CA THR A 125 -20.67 -7.08 1.99
C THR A 125 -20.75 -8.31 1.12
N THR A 126 -20.06 -9.37 1.51
CA THR A 126 -20.22 -10.71 0.95
C THR A 126 -21.14 -11.50 1.87
N VAL A 127 -22.25 -12.02 1.34
CA VAL A 127 -23.24 -12.80 2.10
C VAL A 127 -23.31 -14.24 1.59
N ASP A 128 -23.41 -15.19 2.51
CA ASP A 128 -23.65 -16.61 2.23
C ASP A 128 -25.15 -16.91 2.41
N ILE A 129 -25.82 -17.28 1.33
CA ILE A 129 -27.23 -17.68 1.34
C ILE A 129 -27.30 -19.09 0.77
N GLY A 130 -27.53 -20.08 1.65
CA GLY A 130 -27.68 -21.47 1.24
C GLY A 130 -26.42 -22.09 0.61
N GLY A 131 -25.22 -21.61 0.97
CA GLY A 131 -23.95 -22.09 0.41
C GLY A 131 -23.52 -21.36 -0.86
N LYS A 132 -24.30 -20.37 -1.33
CA LYS A 132 -23.96 -19.50 -2.46
C LYS A 132 -23.55 -18.13 -1.94
N PHE A 133 -22.50 -17.55 -2.52
CA PHE A 133 -22.02 -16.23 -2.15
C PHE A 133 -22.61 -15.14 -3.05
N TYR A 134 -22.98 -14.01 -2.44
CA TYR A 134 -23.45 -12.82 -3.13
C TYR A 134 -22.69 -11.60 -2.64
N LEU A 135 -22.40 -10.67 -3.55
CA LEU A 135 -21.90 -9.35 -3.21
C LEU A 135 -23.07 -8.37 -3.15
N THR A 136 -23.10 -7.56 -2.11
CA THR A 136 -23.99 -6.41 -2.01
C THR A 136 -23.20 -5.21 -1.53
N PHE A 137 -23.74 -4.00 -1.71
CA PHE A 137 -23.18 -2.82 -1.11
C PHE A 137 -24.27 -1.93 -0.52
N THR A 138 -23.92 -1.22 0.54
CA THR A 138 -24.77 -0.23 1.20
C THR A 138 -24.01 1.08 1.37
N VAL A 139 -24.73 2.15 1.67
CA VAL A 139 -24.16 3.47 1.94
C VAL A 139 -24.70 4.02 3.26
N SER A 140 -23.93 4.87 3.93
CA SER A 140 -24.34 5.51 5.19
C SER A 140 -25.62 6.32 5.04
N ASN A 141 -26.34 6.56 6.14
CA ASN A 141 -27.54 7.39 6.09
C ASN A 141 -27.21 8.83 5.67
N GLY A 142 -28.06 9.46 4.88
CA GLY A 142 -27.84 10.80 4.32
C GLY A 142 -26.84 10.86 3.16
N SER A 143 -26.33 9.73 2.68
CA SER A 143 -25.45 9.68 1.50
C SER A 143 -26.17 10.13 0.23
N PRO A 144 -25.47 10.71 -0.76
CA PRO A 144 -26.05 10.96 -2.08
C PRO A 144 -26.48 9.65 -2.73
N SER A 145 -27.41 9.75 -3.69
CA SER A 145 -27.77 8.62 -4.55
C SER A 145 -26.50 8.03 -5.16
N THR A 146 -26.30 6.73 -4.96
CA THR A 146 -25.08 6.02 -5.35
C THR A 146 -25.46 4.80 -6.15
N ARG A 147 -24.68 4.48 -7.18
CA ARG A 147 -24.89 3.29 -8.01
C ARG A 147 -23.57 2.72 -8.52
N MET A 148 -23.61 1.44 -8.85
CA MET A 148 -22.55 0.72 -9.53
C MET A 148 -23.01 0.44 -10.95
N ILE A 149 -22.18 0.71 -11.96
CA ILE A 149 -22.52 0.39 -13.35
C ILE A 149 -21.40 -0.38 -14.05
N LEU A 150 -21.79 -1.17 -15.04
CA LEU A 150 -20.91 -1.62 -16.11
C LEU A 150 -21.14 -0.74 -17.34
N HIS A 151 -20.28 0.25 -17.51
CA HIS A 151 -20.34 1.23 -18.59
C HIS A 151 -20.16 0.57 -19.96
N TYR A 152 -20.73 1.15 -21.04
CA TYR A 152 -20.72 0.58 -22.40
C TYR A 152 -19.31 0.31 -22.96
N THR A 153 -18.28 0.96 -22.41
CA THR A 153 -16.87 0.71 -22.76
C THR A 153 -16.24 -0.49 -22.05
N GLY A 154 -17.01 -1.22 -21.23
CA GLY A 154 -16.53 -2.33 -20.40
C GLY A 154 -15.91 -1.88 -19.07
N MET A 155 -16.05 -0.60 -18.70
CA MET A 155 -15.52 -0.06 -17.46
C MET A 155 -16.52 -0.28 -16.32
N PHE A 156 -16.06 -0.90 -15.25
CA PHE A 156 -16.75 -0.95 -13.98
C PHE A 156 -16.61 0.39 -13.26
N GLN A 157 -17.71 0.99 -12.83
CA GLN A 157 -17.70 2.29 -12.17
C GLN A 157 -18.62 2.31 -10.94
N PHE A 158 -18.15 2.94 -9.87
CA PHE A 158 -19.05 3.47 -8.83
C PHE A 158 -19.24 4.97 -9.01
N LEU A 159 -20.49 5.40 -8.93
CA LEU A 159 -20.89 6.78 -9.12
C LEU A 159 -21.71 7.27 -7.94
N ALA A 160 -21.48 8.53 -7.56
CA ALA A 160 -22.29 9.26 -6.61
C ALA A 160 -22.90 10.49 -7.29
N TRP A 161 -24.16 10.79 -6.98
CA TRP A 161 -24.83 11.97 -7.51
C TRP A 161 -24.32 13.23 -6.81
N ASN A 162 -23.81 14.18 -7.59
CA ASN A 162 -23.45 15.50 -7.08
C ASN A 162 -24.59 16.48 -7.40
N SER A 163 -25.26 16.97 -6.35
CA SER A 163 -26.37 17.93 -6.47
C SER A 163 -25.91 19.32 -6.92
N THR A 164 -24.67 19.72 -6.65
CA THR A 164 -24.11 21.01 -7.06
C THR A 164 -23.85 21.05 -8.55
N SER A 165 -23.26 19.99 -9.12
CA SER A 165 -23.01 19.90 -10.57
C SER A 165 -24.16 19.28 -11.37
N SER A 166 -25.19 18.77 -10.68
CA SER A 166 -26.31 18.02 -11.28
C SER A 166 -25.84 16.89 -12.20
N SER A 167 -24.80 16.18 -11.76
CA SER A 167 -24.15 15.14 -12.56
C SER A 167 -23.67 13.97 -11.71
N TRP A 168 -23.45 12.83 -12.35
CA TRP A 168 -22.86 11.65 -11.73
C TRP A 168 -21.34 11.78 -11.70
N GLU A 169 -20.76 11.68 -10.50
CA GLU A 169 -19.31 11.68 -10.32
C GLU A 169 -18.80 10.28 -10.08
N VAL A 170 -17.81 9.87 -10.90
CA VAL A 170 -17.14 8.58 -10.78
C VAL A 170 -16.08 8.66 -9.68
N PHE A 171 -16.11 7.72 -8.73
CA PHE A 171 -15.12 7.67 -7.66
C PHE A 171 -14.34 6.36 -7.58
N ILE A 172 -14.84 5.30 -8.21
CA ILE A 172 -14.06 4.09 -8.48
C ILE A 172 -14.27 3.75 -9.94
N GLU A 173 -13.18 3.42 -10.63
CA GLU A 173 -13.22 3.00 -12.03
C GLU A 173 -12.18 1.90 -12.28
N ARG A 174 -12.58 0.83 -12.98
CA ARG A 174 -11.72 -0.30 -13.38
C ARG A 174 -12.14 -0.83 -14.76
N PRO A 175 -11.24 -1.45 -15.55
CA PRO A 175 -9.80 -1.58 -15.34
C PRO A 175 -9.01 -0.29 -15.58
N ASN A 176 -7.96 -0.05 -14.78
CA ASN A 176 -6.86 0.81 -15.21
C ASN A 176 -6.18 0.23 -16.47
N PRO A 177 -5.78 1.05 -17.47
CA PRO A 177 -5.26 0.56 -18.74
C PRO A 177 -4.06 -0.41 -18.68
N ILE A 178 -3.26 -0.38 -17.60
CA ILE A 178 -1.99 -1.13 -17.54
C ILE A 178 -2.16 -2.45 -16.76
N CYS A 179 -2.25 -2.43 -15.43
CA CYS A 179 -2.20 -3.65 -14.62
C CYS A 179 -3.53 -4.34 -14.36
N ASP A 180 -4.65 -3.69 -14.65
CA ASP A 180 -5.96 -4.28 -14.38
C ASP A 180 -6.47 -5.11 -15.57
N ARG A 181 -6.01 -4.82 -16.79
CA ARG A 181 -6.37 -5.63 -17.97
C ARG A 181 -5.94 -7.07 -17.78
N TYR A 182 -6.86 -7.98 -18.07
CA TYR A 182 -6.64 -9.41 -17.87
C TYR A 182 -5.39 -9.90 -18.60
N ALA A 183 -4.52 -10.60 -17.87
CA ALA A 183 -3.32 -11.26 -18.38
C ALA A 183 -2.32 -10.32 -19.09
N TYR A 184 -2.26 -9.04 -18.69
CA TYR A 184 -1.40 -8.03 -19.31
C TYR A 184 0.08 -8.45 -19.38
N CYS A 185 0.62 -9.07 -18.33
CA CYS A 185 2.03 -9.47 -18.24
C CYS A 185 2.34 -10.91 -18.70
N GLY A 186 1.38 -11.59 -19.32
CA GLY A 186 1.55 -12.98 -19.75
C GLY A 186 1.72 -14.00 -18.61
N PRO A 187 1.94 -15.29 -18.93
CA PRO A 187 2.14 -16.36 -17.96
C PRO A 187 3.39 -16.18 -17.11
N PHE A 188 3.32 -16.51 -15.83
CA PHE A 188 4.40 -16.41 -14.83
C PHE A 188 5.04 -15.02 -14.69
N GLY A 189 4.46 -14.00 -15.34
CA GLY A 189 4.72 -12.60 -15.11
C GLY A 189 3.69 -12.01 -14.15
N TYR A 190 4.07 -10.94 -13.46
CA TYR A 190 3.15 -10.16 -12.65
C TYR A 190 3.28 -8.67 -12.97
N CYS A 191 2.17 -7.95 -12.90
CA CYS A 191 2.17 -6.51 -13.06
C CYS A 191 2.48 -5.83 -11.73
N ASP A 192 3.59 -5.10 -11.67
CA ASP A 192 3.99 -4.33 -10.49
C ASP A 192 3.52 -2.89 -10.63
N ALA A 193 2.38 -2.59 -10.01
CA ALA A 193 1.81 -1.24 -9.93
C ALA A 193 2.30 -0.47 -8.70
N THR A 194 3.29 -0.99 -7.95
CA THR A 194 3.83 -0.27 -6.78
C THR A 194 4.73 0.90 -7.17
N GLU A 195 5.35 0.82 -8.34
CA GLU A 195 6.15 1.90 -8.91
C GLU A 195 5.29 2.96 -9.62
N THR A 196 5.88 4.11 -9.94
CA THR A 196 5.17 5.23 -10.61
C THR A 196 4.75 4.86 -12.03
N VAL A 197 5.56 4.04 -12.69
CA VAL A 197 5.27 3.46 -14.00
C VAL A 197 5.08 1.96 -13.78
N PRO A 198 3.84 1.44 -13.91
CA PRO A 198 3.61 0.02 -13.73
C PRO A 198 4.35 -0.78 -14.81
N LYS A 199 4.99 -1.88 -14.39
CA LYS A 199 5.80 -2.71 -15.28
C LYS A 199 5.54 -4.19 -15.05
N CYS A 200 5.78 -4.98 -16.09
CA CYS A 200 5.75 -6.43 -15.98
C CYS A 200 7.10 -6.96 -15.52
N ASN A 201 7.07 -7.74 -14.44
CA ASN A 201 8.23 -8.43 -13.91
C ASN A 201 7.97 -9.94 -13.92
N CYS A 202 9.03 -10.75 -14.02
CA CYS A 202 8.93 -12.18 -13.81
C CYS A 202 8.87 -12.53 -12.32
N LEU A 203 8.12 -13.57 -11.97
CA LEU A 203 8.14 -14.14 -10.63
C LEU A 203 9.56 -14.62 -10.28
N SER A 204 9.90 -14.62 -8.99
CA SER A 204 11.21 -15.11 -8.51
C SER A 204 11.47 -16.54 -9.02
N GLY A 205 12.67 -16.80 -9.53
CA GLY A 205 13.03 -18.07 -10.17
C GLY A 205 12.63 -18.22 -11.65
N TYR A 206 12.02 -17.18 -12.26
CA TYR A 206 11.66 -17.15 -13.68
C TYR A 206 12.46 -16.07 -14.43
N GLU A 207 12.52 -16.21 -15.75
CA GLU A 207 13.15 -15.27 -16.67
C GLU A 207 12.23 -14.93 -17.86
N PRO A 208 12.41 -13.78 -18.53
CA PRO A 208 11.54 -13.38 -19.64
C PRO A 208 11.61 -14.37 -20.82
N ASP A 209 10.45 -14.74 -21.38
CA ASP A 209 10.40 -15.53 -22.62
C ASP A 209 10.40 -14.61 -23.85
N GLY A 210 11.56 -14.03 -24.14
CA GLY A 210 11.77 -13.08 -25.23
C GLY A 210 11.63 -11.62 -24.81
N ALA A 211 11.63 -10.72 -25.81
CA ALA A 211 11.64 -9.27 -25.55
C ALA A 211 10.26 -8.68 -25.22
N ASN A 212 9.18 -9.36 -25.61
CA ASN A 212 7.82 -8.88 -25.40
C ASN A 212 7.24 -9.50 -24.11
N PHE A 213 6.94 -8.67 -23.12
CA PHE A 213 6.40 -9.10 -21.83
C PHE A 213 5.08 -9.85 -21.93
N SER A 214 4.28 -9.64 -22.98
CA SER A 214 3.01 -10.38 -23.18
C SER A 214 3.22 -11.89 -23.41
N ARG A 215 4.43 -12.32 -23.78
CA ARG A 215 4.80 -13.74 -23.83
C ARG A 215 5.01 -14.35 -22.44
N GLY A 216 5.12 -13.52 -21.42
CA GLY A 216 5.35 -13.94 -20.04
C GLY A 216 6.79 -14.35 -19.77
N CYS A 217 6.93 -15.30 -18.85
CA CYS A 217 8.19 -15.74 -18.31
C CYS A 217 8.26 -17.27 -18.31
N ARG A 218 9.47 -17.81 -18.37
CA ARG A 218 9.74 -19.25 -18.25
C ARG A 218 10.58 -19.54 -17.01
N ARG A 219 10.49 -20.77 -16.50
CA ARG A 219 11.29 -21.21 -15.36
C ARG A 219 12.78 -21.19 -15.73
N LYS A 220 13.62 -20.77 -14.79
CA LYS A 220 15.08 -20.92 -14.90
C LYS A 220 15.53 -22.37 -14.66
N GLU A 221 14.81 -23.08 -13.80
CA GLU A 221 15.11 -24.44 -13.38
C GLU A 221 13.82 -25.18 -13.04
N GLU A 222 13.73 -26.44 -13.44
CA GLU A 222 12.54 -27.27 -13.23
C GLU A 222 12.55 -27.94 -11.84
N PRO A 223 11.43 -27.93 -11.09
CA PRO A 223 11.31 -28.67 -9.84
C PRO A 223 11.37 -30.19 -10.08
N THR A 224 11.88 -30.93 -9.10
CA THR A 224 12.05 -32.40 -9.22
C THR A 224 10.88 -33.18 -8.64
N CYS A 225 9.96 -32.52 -7.93
CA CYS A 225 8.82 -33.10 -7.19
C CYS A 225 9.18 -34.07 -6.04
N SER A 226 10.42 -34.58 -6.00
CA SER A 226 10.84 -35.73 -5.19
C SER A 226 11.21 -35.37 -3.74
N GLY A 227 10.56 -34.36 -3.16
CA GLY A 227 10.81 -33.90 -1.78
C GLY A 227 11.93 -32.85 -1.63
N GLY A 228 12.59 -32.45 -2.73
CA GLY A 228 13.61 -31.39 -2.77
C GLY A 228 13.10 -30.04 -3.28
N ASP A 229 11.79 -29.80 -3.35
CA ASP A 229 11.24 -28.52 -3.78
C ASP A 229 10.96 -27.62 -2.58
N THR A 230 11.07 -26.32 -2.79
CA THR A 230 10.84 -25.30 -1.76
C THR A 230 9.76 -24.32 -2.21
N PHE A 231 9.14 -23.64 -1.24
CA PHE A 231 8.16 -22.60 -1.52
C PHE A 231 8.75 -21.23 -1.18
N SER A 232 8.70 -20.31 -2.13
CA SER A 232 9.06 -18.91 -1.94
C SER A 232 7.79 -18.07 -1.72
N THR A 233 7.78 -17.26 -0.67
CA THR A 233 6.62 -16.45 -0.30
C THR A 233 6.66 -15.09 -0.99
N LEU A 234 5.75 -14.86 -1.92
CA LEU A 234 5.49 -13.58 -2.53
C LEU A 234 4.35 -12.88 -1.80
N ARG A 235 4.62 -11.74 -1.17
CA ARG A 235 3.66 -11.03 -0.31
C ARG A 235 2.87 -9.95 -1.06
N GLY A 236 1.60 -9.80 -0.68
CA GLY A 236 0.73 -8.72 -1.17
C GLY A 236 0.41 -8.86 -2.66
N MET A 237 0.18 -10.10 -3.11
CA MET A 237 -0.08 -10.41 -4.50
C MET A 237 -1.59 -10.46 -4.76
N LYS A 238 -2.03 -9.88 -5.88
CA LYS A 238 -3.27 -10.30 -6.54
C LYS A 238 -3.06 -11.74 -7.00
N THR A 239 -3.80 -12.66 -6.40
CA THR A 239 -3.70 -14.09 -6.70
C THR A 239 -3.97 -14.37 -8.18
N PRO A 240 -3.21 -15.29 -8.81
CA PRO A 240 -3.43 -15.65 -10.21
C PRO A 240 -4.82 -16.22 -10.47
N ASP A 241 -5.25 -16.18 -11.72
CA ASP A 241 -6.51 -16.80 -12.15
C ASP A 241 -6.39 -18.34 -12.25
N LYS A 242 -7.49 -19.04 -12.54
CA LYS A 242 -7.55 -20.49 -12.84
C LYS A 242 -7.03 -21.36 -11.68
N PHE A 243 -7.34 -20.96 -10.46
CA PHE A 243 -7.07 -21.76 -9.28
C PHE A 243 -8.04 -22.92 -9.13
N VAL A 244 -7.61 -23.95 -8.42
CA VAL A 244 -8.48 -24.98 -7.86
C VAL A 244 -8.74 -24.64 -6.40
N TYR A 245 -10.01 -24.44 -6.04
CA TYR A 245 -10.41 -24.23 -4.65
C TYR A 245 -10.57 -25.58 -3.94
N VAL A 246 -9.63 -25.89 -3.03
CA VAL A 246 -9.67 -27.10 -2.20
C VAL A 246 -10.32 -26.75 -0.86
N ARG A 247 -11.47 -27.37 -0.60
CA ARG A 247 -12.26 -27.12 0.61
C ARG A 247 -11.71 -27.86 1.83
N ASN A 248 -11.94 -27.30 3.01
CA ASN A 248 -11.67 -27.89 4.32
C ASN A 248 -10.21 -28.36 4.47
N ARG A 249 -9.29 -27.40 4.38
CA ARG A 249 -7.85 -27.63 4.49
C ARG A 249 -7.24 -26.61 5.43
N SER A 250 -6.46 -27.06 6.41
CA SER A 250 -5.59 -26.16 7.17
C SER A 250 -4.49 -25.59 6.27
N PHE A 251 -3.76 -24.60 6.78
CA PHE A 251 -2.58 -24.04 6.09
C PHE A 251 -1.59 -25.15 5.68
N ASP A 252 -1.21 -26.01 6.62
CA ASP A 252 -0.25 -27.11 6.38
C ASP A 252 -0.80 -28.14 5.40
N GLN A 253 -2.10 -28.43 5.47
CA GLN A 253 -2.74 -29.34 4.53
C GLN A 253 -2.80 -28.72 3.12
N CYS A 254 -3.02 -27.42 2.99
CA CYS A 254 -3.01 -26.73 1.71
C CYS A 254 -1.62 -26.77 1.04
N GLU A 255 -0.57 -26.56 1.84
CA GLU A 255 0.80 -26.74 1.38
C GLU A 255 1.04 -28.19 0.94
N ALA A 256 0.59 -29.18 1.74
CA ALA A 256 0.75 -30.59 1.42
C ALA A 256 0.03 -31.00 0.13
N GLU A 257 -1.18 -30.49 -0.12
CA GLU A 257 -1.92 -30.73 -1.37
C GLU A 257 -1.12 -30.26 -2.59
N CYS A 258 -0.50 -29.08 -2.50
CA CYS A 258 0.37 -28.59 -3.58
C CYS A 258 1.68 -29.39 -3.68
N ARG A 259 2.34 -29.67 -2.55
CA ARG A 259 3.61 -30.39 -2.50
C ARG A 259 3.51 -31.78 -3.10
N ASN A 260 2.43 -32.50 -2.79
CA ASN A 260 2.17 -33.87 -3.24
C ASN A 260 1.69 -33.95 -4.69
N ASN A 261 1.29 -32.83 -5.30
CA ASN A 261 0.90 -32.78 -6.70
C ASN A 261 2.04 -32.16 -7.55
N CYS A 262 2.71 -32.97 -8.37
CA CYS A 262 3.86 -32.50 -9.16
C CYS A 262 3.52 -31.41 -10.18
N SER A 263 2.26 -31.30 -10.59
CA SER A 263 1.80 -30.23 -11.49
C SER A 263 1.55 -28.92 -10.74
N CYS A 264 1.52 -28.93 -9.40
CA CYS A 264 1.26 -27.73 -8.63
C CYS A 264 2.44 -26.75 -8.74
N THR A 265 2.13 -25.51 -9.14
CA THR A 265 3.09 -24.43 -9.33
C THR A 265 3.08 -23.41 -8.21
N ALA A 266 1.95 -23.20 -7.54
CA ALA A 266 1.82 -22.33 -6.38
C ALA A 266 0.58 -22.70 -5.53
N TYR A 267 0.53 -22.21 -4.30
CA TYR A 267 -0.68 -22.20 -3.49
C TYR A 267 -0.85 -20.86 -2.75
N ALA A 268 -2.06 -20.60 -2.28
CA ALA A 268 -2.41 -19.45 -1.45
C ALA A 268 -3.42 -19.90 -0.41
N PHE A 269 -3.35 -19.28 0.77
CA PHE A 269 -4.16 -19.65 1.90
C PHE A 269 -4.68 -18.42 2.65
N SER A 270 -5.97 -18.44 2.98
CA SER A 270 -6.57 -17.47 3.90
C SER A 270 -7.53 -18.16 4.87
N ASN A 271 -7.63 -17.60 6.08
CA ASN A 271 -8.62 -18.00 7.07
C ASN A 271 -9.91 -17.23 6.84
N MET A 272 -10.99 -17.94 6.50
CA MET A 272 -12.33 -17.36 6.35
C MET A 272 -13.02 -17.30 7.72
N LYS A 273 -12.49 -16.50 8.65
CA LYS A 273 -13.11 -16.37 9.98
C LYS A 273 -14.42 -15.55 9.88
N ASN A 274 -15.50 -16.14 10.40
CA ASN A 274 -16.85 -15.58 10.65
C ASN A 274 -17.86 -15.52 9.50
N GLY A 275 -17.63 -16.14 8.34
CA GLY A 275 -18.40 -15.81 7.14
C GLY A 275 -19.37 -16.82 6.55
N SER A 276 -19.07 -18.11 6.66
CA SER A 276 -19.92 -19.15 6.09
C SER A 276 -20.58 -19.95 7.20
N THR A 277 -21.85 -20.29 6.99
CA THR A 277 -22.55 -21.29 7.82
C THR A 277 -22.04 -22.71 7.53
N SER A 278 -21.25 -22.88 6.46
CA SER A 278 -20.55 -24.12 6.15
C SER A 278 -19.36 -24.34 7.08
N SER A 279 -19.06 -25.61 7.38
CA SER A 279 -17.95 -26.04 8.24
C SER A 279 -16.56 -25.70 7.69
N ASP A 280 -16.46 -25.08 6.51
CA ASP A 280 -15.20 -24.76 5.85
C ASP A 280 -14.76 -23.33 6.17
N GLN A 281 -13.90 -23.20 7.16
CA GLN A 281 -13.35 -21.91 7.64
C GLN A 281 -12.06 -21.52 6.91
N SER A 282 -11.75 -22.20 5.80
CA SER A 282 -10.47 -22.09 5.12
C SER A 282 -10.63 -21.87 3.62
N ARG A 283 -9.79 -21.01 3.06
CA ARG A 283 -9.64 -20.88 1.61
C ARG A 283 -8.26 -21.38 1.21
N CYS A 284 -8.19 -22.61 0.72
CA CYS A 284 -6.99 -23.17 0.11
C CYS A 284 -7.11 -23.12 -1.41
N LEU A 285 -6.24 -22.33 -2.06
CA LEU A 285 -6.16 -22.25 -3.52
C LEU A 285 -4.85 -22.89 -3.98
N ILE A 286 -4.92 -23.77 -4.98
CA ILE A 286 -3.74 -24.33 -5.64
C ILE A 286 -3.80 -24.06 -7.14
N TRP A 287 -2.64 -23.91 -7.78
CA TRP A 287 -2.51 -23.74 -9.22
C TRP A 287 -1.75 -24.93 -9.80
N LEU A 288 -2.32 -25.58 -10.82
CA LEU A 288 -1.78 -26.81 -11.44
C LEU A 288 -1.09 -26.57 -12.79
N GLY A 289 -0.73 -25.32 -13.09
CA GLY A 289 -0.16 -24.95 -14.37
C GLY A 289 0.31 -23.51 -14.38
N GLU A 290 0.09 -22.83 -15.49
CA GLU A 290 0.52 -21.44 -15.67
C GLU A 290 -0.14 -20.49 -14.67
N LEU A 291 0.67 -19.61 -14.08
CA LEU A 291 0.17 -18.53 -13.24
C LEU A 291 -0.11 -17.32 -14.14
N VAL A 292 -1.37 -16.94 -14.28
CA VAL A 292 -1.79 -15.86 -15.18
C VAL A 292 -2.50 -14.74 -14.43
N ASP A 293 -2.41 -13.53 -14.97
CA ASP A 293 -3.07 -12.34 -14.42
C ASP A 293 -2.69 -12.01 -12.96
N THR A 294 -1.43 -12.23 -12.60
CA THR A 294 -0.88 -11.92 -11.27
C THR A 294 -0.47 -10.45 -11.20
N GLY A 295 -0.56 -9.82 -10.03
CA GLY A 295 -0.17 -8.41 -9.88
C GLY A 295 0.16 -8.01 -8.45
N LYS A 296 0.67 -6.80 -8.28
CA LYS A 296 1.01 -6.19 -6.99
C LYS A 296 0.64 -4.72 -7.01
N PHE A 297 -0.10 -4.25 -6.00
CA PHE A 297 -0.70 -2.92 -5.97
C PHE A 297 -0.23 -2.10 -4.76
N ARG A 298 -0.24 -0.77 -4.91
CA ARG A 298 0.23 0.19 -3.87
C ARG A 298 -0.63 0.20 -2.62
N ASP A 299 -1.91 -0.07 -2.78
CA ASP A 299 -2.86 -0.14 -1.67
C ASP A 299 -2.56 -1.31 -0.71
N GLY A 300 -1.58 -2.15 -1.04
CA GLY A 300 -1.23 -3.33 -0.26
C GLY A 300 -2.32 -4.40 -0.30
N SER A 301 -3.33 -4.22 -1.17
CA SER A 301 -4.37 -5.21 -1.38
C SER A 301 -3.77 -6.44 -2.05
N GLY A 302 -3.96 -7.59 -1.40
CA GLY A 302 -3.38 -8.85 -1.86
C GLY A 302 -2.97 -9.74 -0.69
N GLU A 303 -2.69 -10.99 -1.02
CA GLU A 303 -2.36 -12.02 -0.05
C GLU A 303 -1.00 -12.65 -0.35
N ASN A 304 -0.58 -13.61 0.47
CA ASN A 304 0.64 -14.36 0.22
C ASN A 304 0.39 -15.41 -0.85
N LEU A 305 1.23 -15.40 -1.90
CA LEU A 305 1.33 -16.45 -2.89
C LEU A 305 2.61 -17.26 -2.63
N TYR A 306 2.46 -18.55 -2.40
CA TYR A 306 3.56 -19.47 -2.12
C TYR A 306 3.95 -20.20 -3.41
N LEU A 307 5.03 -19.74 -4.03
CA LEU A 307 5.50 -20.18 -5.34
C LEU A 307 6.45 -21.38 -5.20
N ARG A 308 6.18 -22.48 -5.92
CA ARG A 308 7.03 -23.67 -5.93
C ARG A 308 8.26 -23.47 -6.80
N LEU A 309 9.43 -23.66 -6.22
CA LEU A 309 10.75 -23.52 -6.85
C LEU A 309 11.63 -24.76 -6.57
N ALA A 310 12.61 -24.99 -7.45
CA ALA A 310 13.70 -25.93 -7.17
C ALA A 310 14.57 -25.39 -6.01
N SER A 311 15.04 -26.26 -5.11
CA SER A 311 15.85 -25.85 -3.93
C SER A 311 17.08 -25.02 -4.28
N SER A 312 17.79 -25.41 -5.34
CA SER A 312 18.96 -24.73 -5.90
C SER A 312 18.71 -23.25 -6.25
N ALA A 313 17.49 -22.92 -6.71
CA ALA A 313 17.13 -21.55 -7.07
C ALA A 313 17.04 -20.63 -5.85
N VAL A 314 16.52 -21.12 -4.73
CA VAL A 314 16.38 -20.36 -3.48
C VAL A 314 17.75 -20.15 -2.82
N ASP A 315 18.58 -21.19 -2.81
CA ASP A 315 19.94 -21.10 -2.25
C ASP A 315 20.81 -20.08 -3.00
N ARG A 316 20.65 -19.97 -4.32
CA ARG A 316 21.43 -19.03 -5.15
C ARG A 316 21.13 -17.57 -4.79
N GLU A 317 19.87 -17.19 -4.59
CA GLU A 317 19.53 -15.81 -4.15
C GLU A 317 20.05 -15.51 -2.74
N SER A 318 19.98 -16.49 -1.83
CA SER A 318 20.52 -16.32 -0.47
C SER A 318 22.04 -16.21 -0.43
N ASN A 319 22.75 -16.99 -1.26
CA ASN A 319 24.20 -17.02 -1.32
C ASN A 319 24.79 -15.75 -1.95
N VAL A 320 24.13 -15.18 -2.97
CA VAL A 320 24.53 -13.87 -3.52
C VAL A 320 24.48 -12.79 -2.43
N LEU A 321 23.42 -12.77 -1.61
CA LEU A 321 23.31 -11.79 -0.52
C LEU A 321 24.38 -12.01 0.56
N LYS A 322 24.64 -13.27 0.93
CA LYS A 322 25.67 -13.66 1.91
C LYS A 322 27.09 -13.33 1.46
N ILE A 323 27.36 -13.29 0.15
CA ILE A 323 28.69 -12.97 -0.40
C ILE A 323 28.81 -11.46 -0.70
N ALA A 324 27.78 -10.82 -1.25
CA ALA A 324 27.84 -9.41 -1.64
C ALA A 324 27.99 -8.46 -0.43
N LEU A 325 27.26 -8.72 0.65
CA LEU A 325 27.31 -7.88 1.86
C LEU A 325 28.73 -7.79 2.49
N PRO A 326 29.44 -8.90 2.77
CA PRO A 326 30.79 -8.83 3.32
C PRO A 326 31.82 -8.28 2.34
N VAL A 327 31.65 -8.50 1.03
CA VAL A 327 32.55 -7.94 0.01
C VAL A 327 32.41 -6.42 -0.05
N ILE A 328 31.19 -5.88 -0.05
CA ILE A 328 30.92 -4.43 -0.03
C ILE A 328 31.48 -3.81 1.25
N ALA A 329 31.26 -4.44 2.41
CA ALA A 329 31.82 -3.98 3.67
C ALA A 329 33.36 -3.97 3.65
N SER A 330 33.99 -5.00 3.08
CA SER A 330 35.45 -5.09 2.98
C SER A 330 36.04 -4.00 2.08
N ILE A 331 35.37 -3.70 0.95
CA ILE A 331 35.78 -2.62 0.04
C ILE A 331 35.66 -1.26 0.72
N LEU A 332 34.58 -1.01 1.48
CA LEU A 332 34.41 0.23 2.24
C LEU A 332 35.49 0.40 3.31
N ILE A 333 35.85 -0.67 4.01
CA ILE A 333 36.93 -0.65 5.02
C ILE A 333 38.27 -0.34 4.34
N LEU A 334 38.59 -0.98 3.22
CA LEU A 334 39.82 -0.73 2.47
C LEU A 334 39.87 0.72 1.93
N ALA A 335 38.75 1.24 1.45
CA ALA A 335 38.63 2.63 1.02
C ALA A 335 38.91 3.60 2.19
N CYS A 336 38.29 3.37 3.37
CA CYS A 336 38.54 4.17 4.57
C CYS A 336 40.01 4.12 5.02
N ILE A 337 40.64 2.95 5.01
CA ILE A 337 42.07 2.79 5.36
C ILE A 337 42.95 3.56 4.37
N SER A 338 42.65 3.47 3.07
CA SER A 338 43.39 4.19 2.03
C SER A 338 43.27 5.71 2.16
N LEU A 339 42.08 6.22 2.49
CA LEU A 339 41.83 7.64 2.73
C LEU A 339 42.61 8.15 3.96
N VAL A 340 42.63 7.38 5.05
CA VAL A 340 43.42 7.72 6.25
C VAL A 340 44.92 7.74 5.94
N TRP A 341 45.42 6.80 5.14
CA TRP A 341 46.82 6.76 4.69
C TRP A 341 47.17 7.96 3.80
N ILE A 342 46.29 8.34 2.87
CA ILE A 342 46.46 9.52 2.02
C ILE A 342 46.46 10.80 2.87
N CYS A 343 45.57 10.93 3.84
CA CYS A 343 45.52 12.08 4.76
C CYS A 343 46.78 12.16 5.64
N LYS A 344 47.29 11.04 6.16
CA LYS A 344 48.53 11.00 6.96
C LYS A 344 49.79 11.27 6.12
N SER A 345 49.84 10.80 4.88
CA SER A 345 50.98 11.05 3.98
C SER A 345 51.03 12.52 3.51
N ARG A 346 49.88 13.15 3.26
CA ARG A 346 49.77 14.60 2.99
C ARG A 346 50.13 15.46 4.20
N GLY A 347 49.80 15.02 5.42
CA GLY A 347 50.22 15.67 6.67
C GLY A 347 51.73 15.65 6.90
N LYS A 348 52.40 14.52 6.60
CA LYS A 348 53.87 14.41 6.72
C LYS A 348 54.64 15.20 5.66
N ARG A 349 54.05 15.42 4.47
CA ARG A 349 54.67 16.23 3.41
C ARG A 349 54.65 17.73 3.72
N ARG A 350 53.66 18.21 4.49
CA ARG A 350 53.55 19.61 4.94
C ARG A 350 54.48 20.01 6.10
N ILE A 351 55.02 19.04 6.86
CA ILE A 351 55.92 19.33 7.99
C ILE A 351 57.40 19.49 7.52
N LYS A 352 57.75 19.02 6.33
CA LYS A 352 59.12 19.08 5.80
C LYS A 352 59.46 20.39 5.06
N GLU A 353 58.47 21.23 4.74
CA GLU A 353 58.67 22.50 4.02
C GLU A 353 58.62 23.76 4.90
N THR A 354 58.20 23.66 6.17
CA THR A 354 58.02 24.84 7.05
C THR A 354 59.20 25.09 8.00
N LYS A 355 60.45 24.84 7.56
CA LYS A 355 61.65 25.17 8.36
C LYS A 355 62.65 26.11 7.69
N ASN A 356 62.44 26.52 6.43
CA ASN A 356 63.34 27.42 5.71
C ASN A 356 62.58 28.52 4.94
N LYS A 357 62.18 29.59 5.63
CA LYS A 357 62.29 31.01 5.19
C LYS A 357 61.48 31.93 6.11
N TYR A 358 62.20 32.59 7.02
CA TYR A 358 61.81 33.83 7.66
C TYR A 358 61.90 34.99 6.65
N THR A 359 60.93 35.90 6.61
CA THR A 359 60.99 37.36 6.31
C THR A 359 59.70 37.85 5.63
N GLY A 360 59.19 39.02 6.05
CA GLY A 360 58.18 39.78 5.31
C GLY A 360 56.89 40.07 6.08
N GLN A 361 56.88 41.22 6.75
CA GLN A 361 55.70 41.85 7.33
C GLN A 361 54.80 42.43 6.21
N LEU A 362 53.50 42.46 6.50
CA LEU A 362 52.40 43.24 5.91
C LEU A 362 51.64 42.72 4.67
N SER A 363 50.32 42.60 4.88
CA SER A 363 49.19 42.55 3.94
C SER A 363 48.81 41.21 3.27
N LYS A 364 47.52 40.87 3.45
CA LYS A 364 46.60 39.98 2.69
C LYS A 364 46.52 38.48 3.06
N LYS A 365 45.47 38.18 3.84
CA LYS A 365 44.29 37.36 3.47
C LYS A 365 44.57 36.09 2.64
N SER A 366 44.32 34.91 3.23
CA SER A 366 43.80 33.67 2.58
C SER A 366 43.90 32.51 3.58
N LYS A 367 43.01 31.53 3.68
CA LYS A 367 41.70 31.22 3.11
C LYS A 367 41.26 29.97 3.89
N SER A 368 40.15 30.04 4.60
CA SER A 368 39.51 28.90 5.25
C SER A 368 38.22 28.62 4.49
N ASN A 369 38.28 27.71 3.53
CA ASN A 369 37.10 27.13 2.89
C ASN A 369 37.20 25.65 3.25
N GLU A 370 36.22 25.03 3.88
CA GLU A 370 34.86 24.93 3.33
C GLU A 370 33.76 25.20 4.38
N LEU A 371 33.38 26.47 4.54
CA LEU A 371 31.99 26.92 4.67
C LEU A 371 31.86 28.36 4.14
N GLU A 372 32.55 28.67 3.04
CA GLU A 372 32.38 29.94 2.33
C GLU A 372 31.45 29.69 1.14
N ASN A 373 30.16 29.92 1.37
CA ASN A 373 29.25 30.57 0.44
C ASN A 373 27.89 30.67 1.13
N GLU A 374 27.81 31.61 2.07
CA GLU A 374 26.65 32.40 2.49
C GLU A 374 27.04 33.07 3.82
N THR A 375 26.97 34.39 3.88
CA THR A 375 27.27 35.20 5.09
C THR A 375 26.30 34.84 6.21
N ILE A 376 26.72 33.95 7.10
CA ILE A 376 25.98 33.53 8.28
C ILE A 376 26.56 34.29 9.48
N GLU A 377 25.86 35.33 9.95
CA GLU A 377 26.18 36.09 11.16
C GLU A 377 25.70 35.35 12.43
N LEU A 378 26.19 34.13 12.66
CA LEU A 378 25.90 33.38 13.90
C LEU A 378 27.18 33.22 14.74
N PRO A 379 27.12 33.53 16.04
CA PRO A 379 28.28 33.39 16.92
C PRO A 379 28.60 31.91 17.18
N TYR A 380 29.90 31.61 17.13
CA TYR A 380 30.46 30.34 17.57
C TYR A 380 30.64 30.35 19.09
N ILE A 381 30.19 29.30 19.77
CA ILE A 381 30.32 29.14 21.23
C ILE A 381 31.28 27.98 21.51
N CYS A 382 32.22 28.17 22.43
CA CYS A 382 33.21 27.15 22.76
C CYS A 382 32.55 25.94 23.44
N PHE A 383 33.08 24.74 23.19
CA PHE A 383 32.48 23.50 23.65
C PHE A 383 32.46 23.41 25.19
N GLU A 384 33.54 23.89 25.83
CA GLU A 384 33.68 23.96 27.28
C GLU A 384 32.57 24.80 27.92
N ASP A 385 32.17 25.90 27.28
CA ASP A 385 31.09 26.77 27.75
C ASP A 385 29.73 26.05 27.67
N VAL A 386 29.51 25.27 26.61
CA VAL A 386 28.27 24.49 26.44
C VAL A 386 28.18 23.33 27.42
N VAL A 387 29.29 22.64 27.67
CA VAL A 387 29.40 21.57 28.68
C VAL A 387 29.09 22.13 30.06
N THR A 388 29.67 23.27 30.40
CA THR A 388 29.43 23.95 31.69
C THR A 388 27.98 24.41 31.81
N ALA A 389 27.45 25.04 30.75
CA ALA A 389 26.08 25.56 30.73
C ALA A 389 25.01 24.46 30.89
N THR A 390 25.29 23.24 30.44
CA THR A 390 24.34 22.11 30.46
C THR A 390 24.54 21.16 31.64
N ASP A 391 25.47 21.48 32.56
CA ASP A 391 25.92 20.57 33.63
C ASP A 391 26.34 19.21 33.07
N ASN A 392 27.30 19.25 32.13
CA ASN A 392 27.82 18.09 31.43
C ASN A 392 26.74 17.23 30.73
N PHE A 393 25.76 17.91 30.10
CA PHE A 393 24.60 17.26 29.46
C PHE A 393 23.83 16.32 30.40
N SER A 394 23.65 16.73 31.65
CA SER A 394 22.89 15.98 32.66
C SER A 394 21.47 15.66 32.18
N ASP A 395 21.03 14.42 32.40
CA ASP A 395 19.67 13.98 32.04
C ASP A 395 18.59 14.76 32.84
N TYR A 396 18.94 15.36 33.98
CA TYR A 396 18.04 16.26 34.73
C TYR A 396 17.64 17.50 33.93
N ASN A 397 18.51 17.95 33.02
CA ASN A 397 18.28 19.09 32.15
C ASN A 397 17.71 18.69 30.78
N MET A 398 17.36 17.42 30.53
CA MET A 398 16.86 16.99 29.23
C MET A 398 15.43 17.49 28.97
N LEU A 399 15.26 18.26 27.91
CA LEU A 399 13.97 18.80 27.46
C LEU A 399 13.25 17.85 26.49
N GLY A 400 13.99 17.03 25.74
CA GLY A 400 13.41 16.10 24.79
C GLY A 400 14.45 15.22 24.08
N LYS A 401 13.98 14.09 23.55
CA LYS A 401 14.79 13.12 22.79
C LYS A 401 14.00 12.61 21.59
N GLY A 402 14.61 12.60 20.41
CA GLY A 402 14.00 12.09 19.18
C GLY A 402 15.03 11.53 18.20
N GLY A 403 14.59 11.20 16.98
CA GLY A 403 15.47 10.68 15.93
C GLY A 403 16.59 11.64 15.51
N PHE A 404 16.40 12.93 15.78
CA PHE A 404 17.33 14.02 15.43
C PHE A 404 18.28 14.42 16.58
N GLY A 405 18.33 13.64 17.67
CA GLY A 405 19.22 13.88 18.80
C GLY A 405 18.50 14.23 20.11
N LYS A 406 19.24 14.83 21.03
CA LYS A 406 18.77 15.18 22.39
C LYS A 406 18.82 16.69 22.59
N VAL A 407 17.85 17.23 23.31
CA VAL A 407 17.79 18.66 23.65
C VAL A 407 17.90 18.82 25.16
N TYR A 408 18.81 19.71 25.59
CA TYR A 408 19.11 19.99 26.99
C TYR A 408 18.84 21.46 27.30
N LYS A 409 18.36 21.76 28.51
CA LYS A 409 18.31 23.11 29.05
C LYS A 409 19.72 23.47 29.54
N GLY A 410 20.17 24.68 29.21
CA GLY A 410 21.43 25.21 29.71
C GLY A 410 21.34 26.67 30.10
N ARG A 411 22.36 27.15 30.82
CA ARG A 411 22.50 28.55 31.23
C ARG A 411 23.91 29.05 30.91
N LEU A 412 24.02 29.97 29.95
CA LEU A 412 25.31 30.55 29.52
C LEU A 412 25.83 31.58 30.55
N GLU A 413 27.14 31.86 30.52
CA GLU A 413 27.75 32.94 31.30
C GLU A 413 27.10 34.28 30.91
N GLY A 414 26.38 34.90 31.86
CA GLY A 414 25.50 36.04 31.62
C GLY A 414 24.02 35.79 31.95
N GLY A 415 23.64 34.55 32.32
CA GLY A 415 22.32 34.24 32.88
C GLY A 415 21.23 33.92 31.85
N ASN A 416 21.56 33.88 30.56
CA ASN A 416 20.63 33.54 29.49
C ASN A 416 20.33 32.04 29.47
N GLU A 417 19.04 31.68 29.53
CA GLU A 417 18.59 30.29 29.38
C GLU A 417 18.54 29.90 27.91
N VAL A 418 19.10 28.74 27.59
CA VAL A 418 19.22 28.22 26.23
C VAL A 418 18.76 26.77 26.14
N ALA A 419 18.31 26.38 24.95
CA ALA A 419 18.06 24.99 24.60
C ALA A 419 19.19 24.50 23.69
N VAL A 420 19.99 23.55 24.17
CA VAL A 420 21.14 22.96 23.48
C VAL A 420 20.71 21.66 22.82
N LYS A 421 20.60 21.64 21.50
CA LYS A 421 20.32 20.45 20.70
C LYS A 421 21.64 19.79 20.31
N ARG A 422 21.88 18.60 20.86
CA ARG A 422 23.02 17.73 20.54
C ARG A 422 22.59 16.71 19.49
N LEU A 423 23.14 16.86 18.29
CA LEU A 423 22.81 15.98 17.16
C LEU A 423 23.42 14.59 17.36
N SER A 424 22.75 13.57 16.83
CA SER A 424 23.21 12.18 16.99
C SER A 424 24.49 11.91 16.20
N LYS A 425 25.37 11.06 16.76
CA LYS A 425 26.67 10.69 16.13
C LYS A 425 26.54 9.67 15.00
N SER A 426 25.36 9.04 14.83
CA SER A 426 25.23 7.76 14.12
C SER A 426 24.72 7.83 12.67
N SER A 427 24.94 8.94 11.94
CA SER A 427 24.57 9.01 10.52
C SER A 427 25.24 10.18 9.79
N GLY A 428 25.44 10.05 8.46
CA GLY A 428 25.76 11.20 7.58
C GLY A 428 24.67 12.28 7.60
N GLN A 429 23.45 11.88 7.98
CA GLN A 429 22.28 12.73 8.15
C GLN A 429 22.50 13.83 9.20
N GLY A 430 23.21 13.58 10.31
CA GLY A 430 23.46 14.60 11.33
C GLY A 430 24.37 15.76 10.88
N ALA A 431 25.24 15.53 9.89
CA ALA A 431 26.07 16.59 9.29
C ALA A 431 25.28 17.44 8.28
N ASP A 432 24.44 16.80 7.47
CA ASP A 432 23.54 17.48 6.54
C ASP A 432 22.44 18.26 7.28
N GLU A 433 21.91 17.72 8.37
CA GLU A 433 20.96 18.40 9.27
C GLU A 433 21.60 19.59 9.98
N PHE A 434 22.82 19.45 10.48
CA PHE A 434 23.56 20.56 11.07
C PHE A 434 23.76 21.69 10.05
N ARG A 435 24.21 21.33 8.83
CA ARG A 435 24.42 22.31 7.76
C ARG A 435 23.12 22.96 7.32
N ASN A 436 22.05 22.19 7.17
CA ASN A 436 20.72 22.72 6.84
C ASN A 436 20.19 23.63 7.94
N GLU A 437 20.27 23.26 9.21
CA GLU A 437 19.77 24.09 10.31
C GLU A 437 20.60 25.38 10.45
N VAL A 438 21.94 25.32 10.34
CA VAL A 438 22.79 26.52 10.39
C VAL A 438 22.56 27.43 9.18
N VAL A 439 22.47 26.89 7.96
CA VAL A 439 22.31 27.70 6.74
C VAL A 439 20.89 28.27 6.60
N LEU A 440 19.86 27.47 6.93
CA LEU A 440 18.46 27.83 6.72
C LEU A 440 17.92 28.70 7.86
N ILE A 441 18.22 28.39 9.13
CA ILE A 441 17.66 29.12 10.28
C ILE A 441 18.40 30.45 10.51
N ALA A 442 19.69 30.55 10.12
CA ALA A 442 20.41 31.83 10.09
C ALA A 442 19.68 32.93 9.30
N LYS A 443 18.97 32.53 8.25
CA LYS A 443 18.26 33.43 7.33
C LYS A 443 16.79 33.65 7.70
N LEU A 444 16.25 32.87 8.63
CA LEU A 444 14.83 32.87 8.99
C LEU A 444 14.64 33.47 10.38
N GLN A 445 14.72 34.79 10.48
CA GLN A 445 14.31 35.53 11.68
C GLN A 445 12.83 35.92 11.56
N HIS A 446 11.95 35.16 12.23
CA HIS A 446 10.52 35.47 12.29
C HIS A 446 10.01 35.38 13.72
N ARG A 447 9.09 36.27 14.11
CA ARG A 447 8.50 36.37 15.46
C ARG A 447 7.85 35.08 15.99
N ASN A 448 7.52 34.13 15.10
CA ASN A 448 6.88 32.85 15.44
C ASN A 448 7.80 31.63 15.21
N LEU A 449 9.10 31.84 14.98
CA LEU A 449 10.09 30.77 14.86
C LEU A 449 11.11 30.89 15.99
N VAL A 450 11.50 29.75 16.56
CA VAL A 450 12.50 29.70 17.63
C VAL A 450 13.83 30.19 17.08
N ARG A 451 14.41 31.20 17.73
CA ARG A 451 15.66 31.81 17.28
C ARG A 451 16.87 30.94 17.59
N LEU A 452 17.70 30.71 16.58
CA LEU A 452 19.04 30.14 16.75
C LEU A 452 19.99 31.24 17.26
N LEU A 453 20.64 30.97 18.39
CA LEU A 453 21.53 31.90 19.08
C LEU A 453 22.98 31.70 18.69
N GLY A 454 23.38 30.46 18.39
CA GLY A 454 24.76 30.12 18.06
C GLY A 454 24.92 28.63 17.80
N TYR A 455 26.14 28.24 17.46
CA TYR A 455 26.49 26.85 17.21
C TYR A 455 27.85 26.50 17.82
N CYS A 456 28.07 25.21 18.04
CA CYS A 456 29.35 24.68 18.47
C CYS A 456 29.68 23.41 17.69
N THR A 457 30.92 23.32 17.21
CA THR A 457 31.45 22.13 16.53
C THR A 457 32.78 21.76 17.18
N HIS A 458 32.85 20.60 17.81
CA HIS A 458 34.05 20.10 18.47
C HIS A 458 34.22 18.61 18.22
N GLU A 459 35.29 18.23 17.52
CA GLU A 459 35.50 16.87 17.00
C GLU A 459 34.26 16.36 16.23
N ASP A 460 33.59 15.32 16.73
CA ASP A 460 32.37 14.76 16.14
C ASP A 460 31.07 15.36 16.73
N GLU A 461 31.17 16.25 17.72
CA GLU A 461 30.03 16.91 18.35
C GLU A 461 29.54 18.08 17.48
N LYS A 462 28.23 18.07 17.18
CA LYS A 462 27.53 19.14 16.47
C LYS A 462 26.37 19.61 17.34
N LEU A 463 26.48 20.85 17.82
CA LEU A 463 25.55 21.43 18.80
C LEU A 463 24.93 22.71 18.25
N LEU A 464 23.63 22.87 18.48
CA LEU A 464 22.87 24.07 18.12
C LEU A 464 22.24 24.66 19.37
N LEU A 465 22.40 25.97 19.56
CA LEU A 465 21.91 26.68 20.74
C LEU A 465 20.73 27.56 20.36
N TYR A 466 19.55 27.25 20.86
CA TYR A 466 18.34 28.02 20.67
C TYR A 466 17.98 28.83 21.91
N GLU A 467 17.15 29.85 21.74
CA GLU A 467 16.50 30.48 22.89
C GLU A 467 15.60 29.46 23.60
N TYR A 468 15.61 29.51 24.94
CA TYR A 468 14.75 28.65 25.74
C TYR A 468 13.32 29.18 25.72
N LEU A 469 12.36 28.33 25.34
CA LEU A 469 10.94 28.63 25.40
C LEU A 469 10.31 27.94 26.62
N PRO A 470 9.74 28.69 27.58
CA PRO A 470 9.25 28.11 28.83
C PRO A 470 7.95 27.31 28.69
N ASN A 471 7.20 27.52 27.59
CA ASN A 471 5.84 26.99 27.44
C ASN A 471 5.75 25.59 26.79
N LYS A 472 6.84 24.83 26.67
CA LYS A 472 6.87 23.52 25.97
C LYS A 472 6.44 23.61 24.48
N SER A 473 6.46 22.49 23.76
CA SER A 473 6.20 22.43 22.33
C SER A 473 4.71 22.56 21.99
N LEU A 474 4.41 23.10 20.81
CA LEU A 474 3.04 23.19 20.28
C LEU A 474 2.36 21.81 20.19
N ASP A 475 3.14 20.74 19.96
CA ASP A 475 2.62 19.36 19.94
C ASP A 475 1.98 18.98 21.29
N THR A 476 2.54 19.45 22.41
CA THR A 476 1.98 19.20 23.74
C THR A 476 0.58 19.79 23.84
N PHE A 477 0.36 21.02 23.35
CA PHE A 477 -0.96 21.65 23.38
C PHE A 477 -1.95 21.08 22.35
N LEU A 478 -1.46 20.65 21.19
CA LEU A 478 -2.30 20.08 20.13
C LEU A 478 -2.74 18.64 20.42
N PHE A 479 -1.93 17.87 21.14
CA PHE A 479 -2.15 16.42 21.32
C PHE A 479 -2.45 16.00 22.78
N GLU A 480 -2.23 16.83 23.82
CA GLU A 480 -2.66 16.50 25.19
C GLU A 480 -4.19 16.60 25.40
N MET A 481 -4.94 17.33 24.56
CA MET A 481 -6.42 17.37 24.66
C MET A 481 -7.12 16.09 24.21
N VAL A 482 -6.44 15.18 23.51
CA VAL A 482 -7.04 13.94 22.97
C VAL A 482 -7.08 12.81 24.02
N CYS A 483 -6.28 12.88 25.09
CA CYS A 483 -6.21 11.83 26.10
C CYS A 483 -7.24 11.94 27.25
N LEU A 484 -7.98 13.05 27.38
CA LEU A 484 -8.94 13.24 28.48
C LEU A 484 -10.38 12.80 28.17
N ILE A 485 -10.69 12.36 26.95
CA ILE A 485 -12.06 11.90 26.56
C ILE A 485 -12.20 10.37 26.61
N GLY A 486 -11.11 9.63 26.86
CA GLY A 486 -11.08 8.16 26.82
C GLY A 486 -10.86 7.46 28.17
N ARG A 487 -11.71 7.69 29.17
CA ARG A 487 -11.85 6.76 30.31
C ARG A 487 -13.33 6.50 30.60
N PRO A 488 -13.84 5.26 30.42
CA PRO A 488 -15.13 4.86 30.96
C PRO A 488 -15.01 4.79 32.49
N GLY A 489 -15.91 5.47 33.18
CA GLY A 489 -16.01 5.45 34.63
C GLY A 489 -16.39 4.07 35.16
N SER A 490 -15.66 3.63 36.17
CA SER A 490 -16.06 2.59 37.10
C SER A 490 -17.07 3.14 38.10
N ARG A 491 -18.30 2.62 38.08
CA ARG A 491 -19.11 2.31 39.27
C ARG A 491 -19.80 0.98 39.05
#